data_AF-A0A1W1W5V1-F1
#
_entry.id   AF-A0A1W1W5V1-F1
#
_cell.length_a   1.000
_cell.length_b   1.000
_cell.length_c   1.000
_cell.angle_alpha   90.00
_cell.angle_beta   90.00
_cell.angle_gamma   90.00
#
_symmetry.space_group_name_H-M   'P 1'
#
loop_
_entity.id
_entity.type
_entity.pdbx_description
1 polymer ?
#
loop_
_entity_poly.entity_id
_entity_poly.type
_entity_poly.pdbx_seq_one_letter_code
_entity_poly.pdbx_strand_id
1 'polypeptide(L)'
;MKRPVSLFLLFAFLVIQLYVAKIPEAHQVQTTSWLAVSSEPGGLVSRNGDYYLVTPSSSFQLQSNGISITSRASGLNWVEVPEPSGAGIWRMALTAQGVPLVGIGGAIYPAPNATGTLWIDSGDHRLYYSQPPLSGMQSVGTTLSYVKKVVWAQDAQSAAVLAQGPEGWGIYVWTHANQTYPALILRGGQQQIANYGILRNQTVIAALKNGHILQQGHGLVSIPPMEQVRVSRQYASALGHTATQAIFWSNGKWNAYTLPKQLKWVGVPRFSKNGTMAATLAQNLQGTWHLLLYGHHYTLDVHMPFTDVSEYHLLGFMGDHWILITVPEGPHRGTYAWWINH
;
A
#
# COMPACT_ATOMS: atom_id res chain seq x y z
N MET A 1 24.31 65.84 30.34
CA MET A 1 23.08 65.39 29.63
C MET A 1 23.48 64.58 28.39
N LYS A 2 23.49 63.24 28.49
CA LYS A 2 23.81 62.32 27.39
C LYS A 2 22.66 61.32 27.20
N ARG A 3 21.82 61.68 26.23
CA ARG A 3 20.90 60.93 25.35
C ARG A 3 20.39 59.53 25.77
N PRO A 4 19.06 59.32 25.87
CA PRO A 4 18.40 58.01 26.02
C PRO A 4 18.24 57.26 24.68
N VAL A 5 19.10 57.54 23.68
CA VAL A 5 18.95 57.04 22.30
C VAL A 5 19.43 55.58 22.16
N SER A 6 20.26 55.09 23.08
CA SER A 6 20.82 53.73 23.00
C SER A 6 19.82 52.62 23.33
N LEU A 7 18.84 52.85 24.21
CA LEU A 7 17.89 51.80 24.58
C LEU A 7 16.82 51.57 23.50
N PHE A 8 16.39 52.65 22.83
CA PHE A 8 15.42 52.58 21.75
C PHE A 8 16.01 51.95 20.48
N LEU A 9 17.29 52.20 20.18
CA LEU A 9 18.00 51.53 19.09
C LEU A 9 18.24 50.05 19.39
N LEU A 10 18.54 49.66 20.63
CA LEU A 10 18.66 48.25 21.04
C LEU A 10 17.32 47.52 20.92
N PHE A 11 16.22 48.16 21.32
CA PHE A 11 14.88 47.58 21.18
C PHE A 11 14.45 47.47 19.72
N ALA A 12 14.73 48.49 18.89
CA ALA A 12 14.49 48.43 17.46
C ALA A 12 15.34 47.35 16.77
N PHE A 13 16.59 47.15 17.19
CA PHE A 13 17.45 46.10 16.66
C PHE A 13 16.96 44.70 17.05
N LEU A 14 16.44 44.51 18.27
CA LEU A 14 15.83 43.26 18.72
C LEU A 14 14.55 42.94 17.95
N VAL A 15 13.68 43.95 17.74
CA VAL A 15 12.44 43.79 16.96
C VAL A 15 12.74 43.55 15.48
N ILE A 16 13.74 44.20 14.91
CA ILE A 16 14.19 43.96 13.53
C ILE A 16 14.84 42.57 13.40
N GLN A 17 15.60 42.08 14.38
CA GLN A 17 16.09 40.69 14.34
C GLN A 17 14.96 39.66 14.47
N LEU A 18 13.92 39.93 15.25
CA LEU A 18 12.71 39.10 15.31
C LEU A 18 11.88 39.16 14.02
N TYR A 19 11.90 40.28 13.28
CA TYR A 19 11.15 40.48 12.04
C TYR A 19 11.91 40.07 10.76
N VAL A 20 13.25 40.15 10.79
CA VAL A 20 14.17 39.81 9.67
C VAL A 20 14.76 38.41 9.82
N ALA A 21 14.58 37.74 10.96
CA ALA A 21 14.49 36.28 11.01
C ALA A 21 13.20 35.80 10.32
N LYS A 22 13.04 36.15 9.03
CA LYS A 22 12.36 35.31 8.06
C LYS A 22 13.19 34.05 7.93
N ILE A 23 12.97 33.17 8.90
CA ILE A 23 13.36 31.77 8.86
C ILE A 23 12.80 31.23 7.53
N PRO A 24 13.62 30.56 6.70
CA PRO A 24 13.11 29.82 5.55
C PRO A 24 11.97 28.91 6.03
N GLU A 25 10.86 28.83 5.29
CA GLU A 25 9.78 27.88 5.54
C GLU A 25 10.29 26.42 5.44
N ALA A 26 10.95 25.95 6.50
CA ALA A 26 11.36 24.58 6.70
C ALA A 26 11.94 24.48 8.11
N HIS A 27 11.09 24.45 9.13
CA HIS A 27 11.29 23.70 10.39
C HIS A 27 10.07 23.91 11.29
N GLN A 28 9.06 23.05 11.13
CA GLN A 28 8.20 22.65 12.25
C GLN A 28 8.39 21.15 12.45
N VAL A 29 9.25 20.81 13.41
CA VAL A 29 9.25 19.53 14.09
C VAL A 29 8.85 19.84 15.53
N GLN A 30 7.57 19.65 15.85
CA GLN A 30 7.06 19.07 17.10
C GLN A 30 5.53 19.26 17.18
N THR A 31 4.84 18.14 17.36
CA THR A 31 3.38 17.94 17.57
C THR A 31 2.52 17.96 16.29
N THR A 32 2.15 16.75 15.83
CA THR A 32 1.20 16.44 14.73
C THR A 32 1.68 16.75 13.29
N SER A 33 2.62 15.96 12.78
CA SER A 33 3.15 16.04 11.41
C SER A 33 2.19 15.46 10.36
N TRP A 34 1.00 16.05 10.24
CA TRP A 34 0.05 15.80 9.14
C TRP A 34 0.21 16.87 8.07
N LEU A 35 0.48 16.46 6.83
CA LEU A 35 0.64 17.34 5.68
C LEU A 35 -0.41 17.00 4.62
N ALA A 36 -1.12 17.99 4.09
CA ALA A 36 -1.93 17.79 2.89
C ALA A 36 -1.00 17.58 1.68
N VAL A 37 -1.17 16.45 0.99
CA VAL A 37 -0.38 16.07 -0.20
C VAL A 37 -1.15 16.37 -1.49
N SER A 38 -2.48 16.22 -1.43
CA SER A 38 -3.39 16.55 -2.52
C SER A 38 -4.77 16.91 -1.96
N SER A 39 -5.45 17.86 -2.61
CA SER A 39 -6.88 18.14 -2.36
C SER A 39 -7.80 17.10 -2.99
N GLU A 40 -7.25 16.19 -3.79
CA GLU A 40 -7.98 15.07 -4.39
C GLU A 40 -7.65 13.75 -3.68
N PRO A 41 -8.66 12.94 -3.34
CA PRO A 41 -8.48 11.58 -2.87
C PRO A 41 -8.02 10.70 -4.03
N GLY A 42 -7.18 9.71 -3.72
CA GLY A 42 -6.63 8.82 -4.74
C GLY A 42 -6.09 7.52 -4.19
N GLY A 43 -5.62 6.66 -5.09
CA GLY A 43 -4.92 5.43 -4.77
C GLY A 43 -3.40 5.62 -4.84
N LEU A 44 -2.67 5.05 -3.88
CA LEU A 44 -1.21 5.03 -3.92
C LEU A 44 -0.72 3.83 -4.74
N VAL A 45 0.16 4.09 -5.71
CA VAL A 45 0.92 3.06 -6.44
C VAL A 45 2.40 3.40 -6.42
N SER A 46 3.25 2.38 -6.41
CA SER A 46 4.69 2.54 -6.64
C SER A 46 5.08 1.88 -7.95
N ARG A 47 5.85 2.60 -8.77
CA ARG A 47 6.30 2.18 -10.09
C ARG A 47 7.72 2.69 -10.30
N ASN A 48 8.62 1.79 -10.71
CA ASN A 48 10.01 2.12 -11.00
C ASN A 48 10.74 2.85 -9.85
N GLY A 49 10.41 2.50 -8.60
CA GLY A 49 10.96 3.16 -7.40
C GLY A 49 10.29 4.48 -7.01
N ASP A 50 9.51 5.09 -7.90
CA ASP A 50 8.70 6.28 -7.64
C ASP A 50 7.36 5.93 -6.99
N TYR A 51 6.72 6.93 -6.39
CA TYR A 51 5.38 6.86 -5.80
C TYR A 51 4.45 7.80 -6.53
N TYR A 52 3.25 7.32 -6.85
CA TYR A 52 2.21 8.08 -7.53
C TYR A 52 0.92 7.96 -6.76
N LEU A 53 0.30 9.10 -6.48
CA LEU A 53 -1.11 9.17 -6.08
C LEU A 53 -1.95 9.32 -7.35
N VAL A 54 -2.85 8.39 -7.59
CA VAL A 54 -3.68 8.34 -8.80
C VAL A 54 -5.11 8.69 -8.42
N THR A 55 -5.63 9.74 -9.03
CA THR A 55 -7.02 10.19 -8.90
C THR A 55 -7.79 9.83 -10.17
N PRO A 56 -9.12 10.04 -10.24
CA PRO A 56 -9.89 9.75 -11.44
C PRO A 56 -9.42 10.49 -12.70
N SER A 57 -8.82 11.68 -12.55
CA SER A 57 -8.43 12.56 -13.68
C SER A 57 -6.92 12.79 -13.78
N SER A 58 -6.18 12.61 -12.69
CA SER A 58 -4.78 13.06 -12.58
C SER A 58 -3.89 12.03 -11.88
N SER A 59 -2.58 12.17 -12.09
CA SER A 59 -1.58 11.52 -11.26
C SER A 59 -0.67 12.55 -10.62
N PHE A 60 -0.36 12.36 -9.34
CA PHE A 60 0.58 13.17 -8.60
C PHE A 60 1.82 12.32 -8.32
N GLN A 61 2.95 12.66 -8.92
CA GLN A 61 4.22 12.07 -8.53
C GLN A 61 4.60 12.63 -7.15
N LEU A 62 4.85 11.74 -6.21
CA LEU A 62 5.20 12.08 -4.84
C LEU A 62 6.70 11.90 -4.63
N GLN A 63 7.34 12.90 -4.05
CA GLN A 63 8.75 12.89 -3.71
C GLN A 63 8.92 13.25 -2.24
N SER A 64 9.91 12.63 -1.58
CA SER A 64 10.26 12.98 -0.21
C SER A 64 11.76 13.10 -0.04
N ASN A 65 12.17 14.06 0.78
CA ASN A 65 13.53 14.24 1.26
C ASN A 65 13.73 13.73 2.70
N GLY A 66 12.79 12.91 3.20
CA GLY A 66 12.80 12.35 4.55
C GLY A 66 11.95 13.10 5.58
N ILE A 67 11.77 14.43 5.42
CA ILE A 67 11.05 15.29 6.38
C ILE A 67 9.93 16.10 5.72
N SER A 68 10.00 16.32 4.41
CA SER A 68 8.89 16.88 3.63
C SER A 68 8.47 15.93 2.52
N ILE A 69 7.26 16.18 2.01
CA ILE A 69 6.72 15.57 0.80
C ILE A 69 6.35 16.69 -0.15
N THR A 70 6.73 16.55 -1.41
CA THR A 70 6.24 17.37 -2.51
C THR A 70 5.42 16.50 -3.46
N SER A 71 4.42 17.11 -4.09
CA SER A 71 3.59 16.47 -5.11
C SER A 71 3.64 17.27 -6.40
N ARG A 72 3.76 16.58 -7.53
CA ARG A 72 3.70 17.18 -8.87
C ARG A 72 2.58 16.53 -9.67
N ALA A 73 1.54 17.30 -9.96
CA ALA A 73 0.41 16.84 -10.74
C ALA A 73 0.75 16.74 -12.24
N SER A 74 0.16 15.75 -12.89
CA SER A 74 0.17 15.55 -14.34
C SER A 74 -1.12 14.85 -14.77
N GLY A 75 -1.58 15.12 -16.00
CA GLY A 75 -2.75 14.45 -16.56
C GLY A 75 -2.49 12.95 -16.78
N LEU A 76 -3.56 12.15 -16.70
CA LEU A 76 -3.52 10.74 -17.07
C LEU A 76 -3.77 10.57 -18.57
N ASN A 77 -2.93 9.77 -19.21
CA ASN A 77 -3.17 9.30 -20.57
C ASN A 77 -3.81 7.91 -20.50
N TRP A 78 -5.02 7.76 -21.02
CA TRP A 78 -5.71 6.47 -21.05
C TRP A 78 -5.51 5.79 -22.40
N VAL A 79 -5.07 4.54 -22.37
CA VAL A 79 -4.88 3.72 -23.57
C VAL A 79 -5.77 2.50 -23.49
N GLU A 80 -6.47 2.23 -24.60
CA GLU A 80 -7.36 1.09 -24.76
C GLU A 80 -6.62 -0.12 -25.35
N VAL A 81 -6.87 -1.30 -24.80
CA VAL A 81 -6.30 -2.58 -25.25
C VAL A 81 -7.46 -3.59 -25.38
N PRO A 82 -7.73 -4.11 -26.58
CA PRO A 82 -8.80 -5.11 -26.77
C PRO A 82 -8.56 -6.38 -25.96
N GLU A 83 -9.63 -6.94 -25.39
CA GLU A 83 -9.57 -8.24 -24.69
C GLU A 83 -9.42 -9.39 -25.69
N PRO A 84 -8.50 -10.36 -25.46
CA PRO A 84 -8.32 -11.53 -26.31
C PRO A 84 -9.60 -12.35 -26.53
N SER A 85 -10.48 -12.44 -25.53
CA SER A 85 -11.77 -13.13 -25.64
C SER A 85 -12.79 -12.39 -26.50
N GLY A 86 -12.57 -11.11 -26.82
CA GLY A 86 -13.54 -10.23 -27.47
C GLY A 86 -14.67 -9.75 -26.55
N ALA A 87 -14.61 -10.02 -25.24
CA ALA A 87 -15.63 -9.63 -24.28
C ALA A 87 -15.67 -8.12 -23.99
N GLY A 88 -14.60 -7.39 -24.30
CA GLY A 88 -14.49 -5.98 -23.96
C GLY A 88 -13.15 -5.33 -24.31
N ILE A 89 -12.88 -4.22 -23.62
CA ILE A 89 -11.68 -3.40 -23.77
C ILE A 89 -11.13 -3.11 -22.37
N TRP A 90 -9.85 -3.42 -22.18
CA TRP A 90 -9.09 -2.94 -21.04
C TRP A 90 -8.62 -1.52 -21.26
N ARG A 91 -8.60 -0.70 -20.20
CA ARG A 91 -8.03 0.65 -20.24
C ARG A 91 -6.91 0.77 -19.23
N MET A 92 -5.73 1.20 -19.67
CA MET A 92 -4.58 1.48 -18.81
C MET A 92 -4.37 2.99 -18.69
N ALA A 93 -4.25 3.48 -17.46
CA ALA A 93 -3.79 4.84 -17.18
C ALA A 93 -2.26 4.89 -17.18
N LEU A 94 -1.70 5.82 -17.93
CA LEU A 94 -0.28 6.11 -18.04
C LEU A 94 0.02 7.52 -17.52
N THR A 95 1.24 7.72 -17.01
CA THR A 95 1.78 9.08 -16.84
C THR A 95 2.02 9.75 -18.20
N ALA A 96 2.33 11.05 -18.19
CA ALA A 96 2.79 11.77 -19.37
C ALA A 96 4.05 11.14 -20.01
N GLN A 97 4.88 10.45 -19.23
CA GLN A 97 6.08 9.74 -19.68
C GLN A 97 5.81 8.27 -20.06
N GLY A 98 4.55 7.83 -20.07
CA GLY A 98 4.18 6.47 -20.47
C GLY A 98 4.33 5.40 -19.38
N VAL A 99 4.46 5.77 -18.10
CA VAL A 99 4.56 4.80 -16.99
C VAL A 99 3.18 4.23 -16.67
N PRO A 100 2.94 2.91 -16.73
CA PRO A 100 1.65 2.31 -16.40
C PRO A 100 1.36 2.32 -14.90
N LEU A 101 0.22 2.93 -14.54
CA LEU A 101 -0.17 3.14 -13.15
C LEU A 101 -1.25 2.17 -12.70
N VAL A 102 -2.42 2.26 -13.31
CA VAL A 102 -3.64 1.51 -12.94
C VAL A 102 -4.43 1.16 -14.19
N GLY A 103 -5.29 0.16 -14.11
CA GLY A 103 -6.21 -0.16 -15.20
C GLY A 103 -7.66 -0.30 -14.74
N ILE A 104 -8.58 -0.13 -15.68
CA ILE A 104 -10.03 -0.35 -15.53
C ILE A 104 -10.54 -1.23 -16.67
N GLY A 105 -11.74 -1.80 -16.51
CA GLY A 105 -12.32 -2.74 -17.49
C GLY A 105 -11.85 -4.18 -17.33
N GLY A 106 -10.93 -4.45 -16.39
CA GLY A 106 -10.46 -5.81 -16.08
C GLY A 106 -9.49 -5.83 -14.90
N ALA A 107 -9.02 -7.02 -14.53
CA ALA A 107 -8.01 -7.17 -13.48
C ALA A 107 -6.61 -7.03 -14.10
N ILE A 108 -6.13 -5.78 -14.07
CA ILE A 108 -4.90 -5.32 -14.72
C ILE A 108 -3.82 -5.09 -13.67
N TYR A 109 -2.65 -5.69 -13.86
CA TYR A 109 -1.56 -5.68 -12.88
C TYR A 109 -0.27 -5.20 -13.55
N PRO A 110 0.00 -3.88 -13.60
CA PRO A 110 1.28 -3.37 -14.06
C PRO A 110 2.41 -3.85 -13.15
N ALA A 111 3.53 -4.24 -13.76
CA ALA A 111 4.71 -4.68 -13.03
C ALA A 111 5.30 -3.53 -12.18
N PRO A 112 5.87 -3.81 -10.99
CA PRO A 112 6.50 -2.80 -10.15
C PRO A 112 7.63 -2.02 -10.84
N ASN A 113 8.34 -2.62 -11.79
CA ASN A 113 9.39 -1.97 -12.57
C ASN A 113 8.86 -1.23 -13.83
N ALA A 114 7.53 -1.21 -14.03
CA ALA A 114 6.85 -0.57 -15.15
C ALA A 114 7.16 -1.13 -16.56
N THR A 115 7.87 -2.26 -16.69
CA THR A 115 8.28 -2.79 -18.01
C THR A 115 7.31 -3.78 -18.63
N GLY A 116 6.34 -4.29 -17.87
CA GLY A 116 5.33 -5.23 -18.37
C GLY A 116 4.03 -5.17 -17.58
N THR A 117 3.04 -5.93 -18.03
CA THR A 117 1.71 -6.00 -17.40
C THR A 117 1.18 -7.43 -17.45
N LEU A 118 0.57 -7.87 -16.35
CA LEU A 118 -0.25 -9.07 -16.31
C LEU A 118 -1.73 -8.70 -16.38
N TRP A 119 -2.48 -9.41 -17.20
CA TRP A 119 -3.89 -9.14 -17.51
C TRP A 119 -4.71 -10.40 -17.25
N ILE A 120 -5.81 -10.29 -16.52
CA ILE A 120 -6.80 -11.35 -16.44
C ILE A 120 -7.98 -10.94 -17.31
N ASP A 121 -8.26 -11.74 -18.33
CA ASP A 121 -9.41 -11.57 -19.23
C ASP A 121 -10.72 -11.83 -18.49
N SER A 122 -11.67 -10.93 -18.68
CA SER A 122 -12.92 -10.97 -17.93
C SER A 122 -13.88 -12.03 -18.44
N GLY A 123 -13.76 -12.40 -19.72
CA GLY A 123 -14.59 -13.41 -20.38
C GLY A 123 -14.11 -14.83 -20.14
N ASP A 124 -12.81 -15.10 -20.36
CA ASP A 124 -12.26 -16.46 -20.26
C ASP A 124 -11.46 -16.74 -18.97
N HIS A 125 -11.23 -15.71 -18.14
CA HIS A 125 -10.43 -15.78 -16.91
C HIS A 125 -9.00 -16.30 -17.09
N ARG A 126 -8.43 -16.22 -18.28
CA ARG A 126 -7.03 -16.57 -18.53
C ARG A 126 -6.10 -15.42 -18.22
N LEU A 127 -4.86 -15.78 -17.92
CA LEU A 127 -3.78 -14.83 -17.66
C LEU A 127 -3.01 -14.55 -18.94
N TYR A 128 -2.76 -13.28 -19.20
CA TYR A 128 -1.94 -12.80 -20.31
C TYR A 128 -0.82 -11.93 -19.77
N TYR A 129 0.33 -11.93 -20.45
CA TYR A 129 1.46 -11.06 -20.16
C TYR A 129 1.82 -10.25 -21.41
N SER A 130 2.18 -8.99 -21.21
CA SER A 130 2.69 -8.12 -22.26
C SER A 130 3.98 -7.42 -21.82
N GLN A 131 4.96 -7.41 -22.73
CA GLN A 131 6.18 -6.64 -22.63
C GLN A 131 6.61 -6.21 -24.05
N PRO A 132 6.57 -4.91 -24.40
CA PRO A 132 6.27 -3.74 -23.56
C PRO A 132 4.87 -3.75 -22.91
N PRO A 133 4.58 -2.90 -21.90
CA PRO A 133 3.40 -3.03 -21.03
C PRO A 133 2.03 -3.08 -21.71
N LEU A 134 1.91 -2.70 -22.98
CA LEU A 134 0.65 -2.59 -23.72
C LEU A 134 0.65 -3.35 -25.06
N SER A 135 1.73 -4.06 -25.40
CA SER A 135 1.88 -4.74 -26.69
C SER A 135 2.62 -6.07 -26.55
N GLY A 136 2.58 -6.90 -27.60
CA GLY A 136 3.20 -8.23 -27.56
C GLY A 136 2.54 -9.14 -26.52
N MET A 137 1.21 -9.09 -26.45
CA MET A 137 0.44 -9.88 -25.49
C MET A 137 0.52 -11.37 -25.82
N GLN A 138 0.82 -12.17 -24.82
CA GLN A 138 0.91 -13.62 -24.91
C GLN A 138 0.15 -14.27 -23.76
N SER A 139 -0.50 -15.41 -24.04
CA SER A 139 -1.14 -16.22 -23.00
C SER A 139 -0.08 -16.83 -22.09
N VAL A 140 -0.35 -16.80 -20.80
CA VAL A 140 0.55 -17.27 -19.75
C VAL A 140 -0.10 -18.42 -19.01
N GLY A 141 0.71 -19.41 -18.64
CA GLY A 141 0.26 -20.50 -17.78
C GLY A 141 -0.92 -21.22 -18.41
N THR A 142 -0.76 -21.75 -19.62
CA THR A 142 -1.80 -22.44 -20.39
C THR A 142 -2.43 -23.64 -19.66
N THR A 143 -1.78 -24.11 -18.60
CA THR A 143 -2.29 -25.14 -17.68
C THR A 143 -3.28 -24.61 -16.64
N LEU A 144 -3.35 -23.30 -16.42
CA LEU A 144 -4.31 -22.65 -15.52
C LEU A 144 -5.64 -22.45 -16.26
N SER A 145 -6.71 -23.06 -15.76
CA SER A 145 -8.03 -23.00 -16.39
C SER A 145 -8.88 -21.82 -15.93
N TYR A 146 -8.58 -21.24 -14.76
CA TYR A 146 -9.30 -20.09 -14.22
C TYR A 146 -8.39 -19.28 -13.31
N VAL A 147 -8.15 -18.02 -13.61
CA VAL A 147 -7.31 -17.11 -12.83
C VAL A 147 -8.16 -16.04 -12.16
N LYS A 148 -8.03 -15.92 -10.84
CA LYS A 148 -8.84 -15.00 -10.03
C LYS A 148 -8.11 -13.69 -9.70
N LYS A 149 -6.80 -13.79 -9.41
CA LYS A 149 -6.01 -12.65 -8.92
C LYS A 149 -4.53 -12.91 -9.09
N VAL A 150 -3.77 -11.83 -9.22
CA VAL A 150 -2.31 -11.84 -9.27
C VAL A 150 -1.71 -10.90 -8.24
N VAL A 151 -0.53 -11.26 -7.73
CA VAL A 151 0.36 -10.39 -6.96
C VAL A 151 1.78 -10.50 -7.50
N TRP A 152 2.34 -9.38 -7.95
CA TRP A 152 3.72 -9.30 -8.40
C TRP A 152 4.72 -9.40 -7.25
N ALA A 153 5.82 -10.11 -7.49
CA ALA A 153 7.05 -9.95 -6.70
C ALA A 153 7.65 -8.56 -6.95
N GLN A 154 8.37 -8.04 -5.96
CA GLN A 154 8.88 -6.67 -5.98
C GLN A 154 9.86 -6.40 -7.14
N ASP A 155 10.61 -7.41 -7.57
CA ASP A 155 11.58 -7.34 -8.67
C ASP A 155 10.95 -7.52 -10.07
N ALA A 156 9.63 -7.75 -10.13
CA ALA A 156 8.88 -8.03 -11.35
C ALA A 156 9.39 -9.26 -12.14
N GLN A 157 10.16 -10.16 -11.53
CA GLN A 157 10.63 -11.40 -12.20
C GLN A 157 9.66 -12.57 -12.05
N SER A 158 8.72 -12.45 -11.11
CA SER A 158 7.72 -13.48 -10.83
C SER A 158 6.43 -12.88 -10.28
N ALA A 159 5.37 -13.68 -10.29
CA ALA A 159 4.09 -13.32 -9.69
C ALA A 159 3.43 -14.55 -9.05
N ALA A 160 2.76 -14.34 -7.92
CA ALA A 160 1.85 -15.32 -7.36
C ALA A 160 0.47 -15.15 -8.00
N VAL A 161 -0.10 -16.27 -8.44
CA VAL A 161 -1.34 -16.35 -9.21
C VAL A 161 -2.32 -17.24 -8.45
N LEU A 162 -3.43 -16.69 -8.00
CA LEU A 162 -4.54 -17.46 -7.40
C LEU A 162 -5.41 -18.01 -8.54
N ALA A 163 -5.39 -19.32 -8.73
CA ALA A 163 -6.00 -19.97 -9.88
C ALA A 163 -6.46 -21.41 -9.62
N GLN A 164 -7.24 -21.94 -10.56
CA GLN A 164 -7.45 -23.36 -10.78
C GLN A 164 -6.39 -23.86 -11.77
N GLY A 165 -5.59 -24.84 -11.37
CA GLY A 165 -4.63 -25.54 -12.23
C GLY A 165 -4.78 -27.06 -12.13
N PRO A 166 -3.84 -27.82 -12.73
CA PRO A 166 -3.88 -29.28 -12.76
C PRO A 166 -3.90 -29.93 -11.37
N GLU A 167 -3.20 -29.33 -10.41
CA GLU A 167 -3.08 -29.82 -9.04
C GLU A 167 -4.26 -29.40 -8.15
N GLY A 168 -5.14 -28.51 -8.63
CA GLY A 168 -6.30 -28.01 -7.89
C GLY A 168 -6.36 -26.50 -7.77
N TRP A 169 -7.26 -26.02 -6.91
CA TRP A 169 -7.38 -24.60 -6.57
C TRP A 169 -6.28 -24.18 -5.59
N GLY A 170 -5.55 -23.12 -5.91
CA GLY A 170 -4.45 -22.67 -5.05
C GLY A 170 -3.66 -21.49 -5.60
N ILE A 171 -2.48 -21.28 -5.02
CA ILE A 171 -1.51 -20.29 -5.48
C ILE A 171 -0.44 -20.99 -6.29
N TYR A 172 -0.28 -20.52 -7.51
CA TYR A 172 0.78 -20.89 -8.45
C TYR A 172 1.77 -19.74 -8.53
N VAL A 173 3.03 -20.04 -8.82
CA VAL A 173 4.02 -19.01 -9.14
C VAL A 173 4.26 -19.05 -10.64
N TRP A 174 4.09 -17.90 -11.27
CA TRP A 174 4.52 -17.62 -12.63
C TRP A 174 5.88 -16.90 -12.60
N THR A 175 6.73 -17.21 -13.57
CA THR A 175 8.04 -16.58 -13.76
C THR A 175 8.14 -15.94 -15.13
N HIS A 176 9.03 -14.95 -15.27
CA HIS A 176 9.27 -14.26 -16.54
C HIS A 176 9.66 -15.19 -17.70
N ALA A 177 10.26 -16.35 -17.39
CA ALA A 177 10.54 -17.43 -18.36
C ALA A 177 9.28 -18.18 -18.85
N ASN A 178 8.09 -17.65 -18.56
CA ASN A 178 6.77 -18.23 -18.84
C ASN A 178 6.55 -19.63 -18.26
N GLN A 179 7.21 -19.92 -17.14
CA GLN A 179 7.00 -21.15 -16.39
C GLN A 179 6.01 -20.89 -15.25
N THR A 180 5.12 -21.86 -15.03
CA THR A 180 4.15 -21.84 -13.93
C THR A 180 4.27 -23.14 -13.14
N TYR A 181 4.33 -23.04 -11.81
CA TYR A 181 4.37 -24.21 -10.92
C TYR A 181 3.52 -24.00 -9.66
N PRO A 182 2.98 -25.08 -9.07
CA PRO A 182 2.19 -24.97 -7.84
C PRO A 182 3.08 -24.54 -6.67
N ALA A 183 2.63 -23.55 -5.89
CA ALA A 183 3.32 -23.10 -4.68
C ALA A 183 2.57 -23.47 -3.41
N LEU A 184 1.25 -23.26 -3.38
CA LEU A 184 0.38 -23.63 -2.26
C LEU A 184 -0.97 -24.14 -2.78
N ILE A 185 -1.22 -25.44 -2.63
CA ILE A 185 -2.49 -26.08 -3.02
C ILE A 185 -3.25 -26.49 -1.76
N LEU A 186 -4.46 -25.95 -1.59
CA LEU A 186 -5.29 -26.27 -0.42
C LEU A 186 -6.11 -27.53 -0.70
N ARG A 187 -5.64 -28.66 -0.18
CA ARG A 187 -6.37 -29.94 -0.25
C ARG A 187 -7.41 -29.99 0.87
N GLY A 188 -8.67 -30.31 0.54
CA GLY A 188 -9.69 -30.62 1.56
C GLY A 188 -10.79 -29.59 1.82
N GLY A 189 -11.06 -28.63 0.91
CA GLY A 189 -12.30 -27.85 0.83
C GLY A 189 -12.62 -26.85 1.97
N GLN A 190 -12.08 -27.02 3.17
CA GLN A 190 -12.38 -26.18 4.33
C GLN A 190 -11.41 -24.99 4.49
N GLN A 191 -10.23 -25.05 3.89
CA GLN A 191 -9.26 -23.96 3.93
C GLN A 191 -9.42 -23.08 2.69
N GLN A 192 -9.61 -21.78 2.91
CA GLN A 192 -9.72 -20.78 1.83
C GLN A 192 -8.68 -19.69 2.05
N ILE A 193 -8.06 -19.23 0.95
CA ILE A 193 -7.09 -18.14 0.96
C ILE A 193 -7.84 -16.82 1.13
N ALA A 194 -7.51 -16.06 2.18
CA ALA A 194 -8.02 -14.71 2.42
C ALA A 194 -7.21 -13.67 1.64
N ASN A 195 -5.87 -13.69 1.79
CA ASN A 195 -4.95 -12.90 0.99
C ASN A 195 -3.56 -13.54 0.95
N TYR A 196 -2.71 -13.09 0.04
CA TYR A 196 -1.38 -13.65 -0.16
C TYR A 196 -0.39 -12.62 -0.71
N GLY A 197 0.88 -13.00 -0.68
CA GLY A 197 2.01 -12.26 -1.24
C GLY A 197 3.09 -13.20 -1.76
N ILE A 198 4.07 -12.62 -2.44
CA ILE A 198 5.23 -13.32 -2.98
C ILE A 198 6.49 -12.50 -2.73
N LEU A 199 7.54 -13.18 -2.28
CA LEU A 199 8.86 -12.60 -2.05
C LEU A 199 9.68 -12.62 -3.34
N ARG A 200 10.78 -11.85 -3.38
CA ARG A 200 11.72 -11.83 -4.53
C ARG A 200 12.29 -13.22 -4.86
N ASN A 201 12.52 -14.05 -3.84
CA ASN A 201 12.97 -15.43 -4.00
C ASN A 201 11.82 -16.41 -4.34
N GLN A 202 10.70 -15.91 -4.88
CA GLN A 202 9.52 -16.68 -5.31
C GLN A 202 8.77 -17.44 -4.20
N THR A 203 9.12 -17.20 -2.93
CA THR A 203 8.42 -17.80 -1.79
C THR A 203 7.04 -17.16 -1.62
N VAL A 204 6.00 -17.98 -1.57
CA VAL A 204 4.63 -17.53 -1.33
C VAL A 204 4.29 -17.57 0.17
N ILE A 205 3.58 -16.53 0.62
CA ILE A 205 2.99 -16.46 1.96
C ILE A 205 1.50 -16.18 1.80
N ALA A 206 0.67 -16.91 2.53
CA ALA A 206 -0.77 -16.82 2.45
C ALA A 206 -1.40 -16.72 3.84
N ALA A 207 -2.37 -15.83 3.98
CA ALA A 207 -3.31 -15.80 5.09
C ALA A 207 -4.55 -16.60 4.69
N LEU A 208 -4.99 -17.48 5.58
CA LEU A 208 -6.19 -18.28 5.43
C LEU A 208 -7.38 -17.60 6.11
N LYS A 209 -8.61 -17.90 5.65
CA LYS A 209 -9.85 -17.35 6.23
C LYS A 209 -10.11 -17.80 7.67
N ASN A 210 -9.48 -18.87 8.12
CA ASN A 210 -9.55 -19.34 9.51
C ASN A 210 -8.50 -18.67 10.43
N GLY A 211 -7.82 -17.62 9.95
CA GLY A 211 -6.91 -16.83 10.77
C GLY A 211 -5.46 -17.29 10.79
N HIS A 212 -5.15 -18.39 10.11
CA HIS A 212 -3.80 -18.94 10.05
C HIS A 212 -2.96 -18.35 8.93
N ILE A 213 -1.63 -18.47 9.05
CA ILE A 213 -0.67 -18.10 8.01
C ILE A 213 0.07 -19.35 7.55
N LEU A 214 0.17 -19.51 6.23
CA LEU A 214 1.01 -20.51 5.57
C LEU A 214 2.19 -19.82 4.88
N GLN A 215 3.37 -20.42 5.01
CA GLN A 215 4.56 -20.03 4.27
C GLN A 215 5.07 -21.25 3.49
N GLN A 216 5.27 -21.06 2.18
CA GLN A 216 5.82 -22.11 1.32
C GLN A 216 7.17 -22.62 1.86
N GLY A 217 7.34 -23.94 1.89
CA GLY A 217 8.52 -24.60 2.44
C GLY A 217 8.55 -24.76 3.97
N HIS A 218 7.76 -23.97 4.71
CA HIS A 218 7.69 -24.01 6.18
C HIS A 218 6.36 -24.52 6.73
N GLY A 219 5.30 -24.53 5.90
CA GLY A 219 3.97 -24.96 6.31
C GLY A 219 3.24 -23.91 7.15
N LEU A 220 2.57 -24.35 8.21
CA LEU A 220 1.81 -23.49 9.11
C LEU A 220 2.75 -22.70 10.02
N VAL A 221 2.63 -21.38 10.01
CA VAL A 221 3.36 -20.50 10.91
C VAL A 221 2.79 -20.64 12.33
N SER A 222 3.67 -20.84 13.32
CA SER A 222 3.29 -21.01 14.72
C SER A 222 2.94 -19.65 15.37
N ILE A 223 1.71 -19.21 15.15
CA ILE A 223 1.08 -18.05 15.81
C ILE A 223 -0.38 -18.38 16.15
N PRO A 224 -0.98 -17.70 17.14
CA PRO A 224 -2.41 -17.83 17.41
C PRO A 224 -3.26 -17.54 16.16
N PRO A 225 -4.36 -18.27 15.94
CA PRO A 225 -5.31 -17.94 14.87
C PRO A 225 -5.94 -16.57 15.12
N MET A 226 -6.02 -15.76 14.07
CA MET A 226 -6.53 -14.38 14.11
C MET A 226 -7.92 -14.27 13.49
N GLU A 227 -8.78 -13.40 14.02
CA GLU A 227 -10.11 -13.12 13.46
C GLU A 227 -10.01 -12.44 12.09
N GLN A 228 -9.04 -11.54 11.96
CA GLN A 228 -8.65 -10.93 10.70
C GLN A 228 -7.14 -10.94 10.59
N VAL A 229 -6.65 -11.30 9.41
CA VAL A 229 -5.22 -11.30 9.11
C VAL A 229 -4.99 -10.83 7.69
N ARG A 230 -3.93 -10.03 7.53
CA ARG A 230 -3.42 -9.57 6.25
C ARG A 230 -1.95 -9.92 6.19
N VAL A 231 -1.54 -10.69 5.18
CA VAL A 231 -0.12 -10.78 4.81
C VAL A 231 0.31 -9.63 3.90
N SER A 232 1.56 -9.22 3.99
CA SER A 232 2.20 -8.31 3.03
C SER A 232 2.25 -8.95 1.65
N ARG A 233 2.13 -8.14 0.60
CA ARG A 233 2.24 -8.61 -0.78
C ARG A 233 3.68 -8.93 -1.20
N GLN A 234 4.66 -8.32 -0.54
CA GLN A 234 6.06 -8.26 -1.00
C GLN A 234 7.08 -8.67 0.06
N TYR A 235 6.68 -8.75 1.33
CA TYR A 235 7.57 -9.01 2.46
C TYR A 235 7.04 -10.17 3.29
N ALA A 236 7.93 -10.80 4.04
CA ALA A 236 7.59 -11.92 4.90
C ALA A 236 6.95 -11.45 6.20
N SER A 237 5.82 -10.77 6.09
CA SER A 237 5.20 -10.05 7.21
C SER A 237 3.69 -10.15 7.16
N ALA A 238 3.06 -10.08 8.32
CA ALA A 238 1.62 -10.11 8.48
C ALA A 238 1.19 -9.31 9.70
N LEU A 239 0.00 -8.75 9.60
CA LEU A 239 -0.67 -8.08 10.71
C LEU A 239 -2.09 -8.64 10.79
N GLY A 240 -2.48 -9.01 11.98
CA GLY A 240 -3.85 -9.39 12.28
C GLY A 240 -4.16 -9.20 13.75
N HIS A 241 -5.34 -9.64 14.16
CA HIS A 241 -5.74 -9.54 15.56
C HIS A 241 -6.62 -10.70 16.02
N THR A 242 -6.59 -10.95 17.32
CA THR A 242 -7.57 -11.73 18.06
C THR A 242 -8.59 -10.78 18.70
N ALA A 243 -9.49 -11.30 19.53
CA ALA A 243 -10.41 -10.48 20.33
C ALA A 243 -9.71 -9.46 21.26
N THR A 244 -8.46 -9.72 21.67
CA THR A 244 -7.78 -8.94 22.71
C THR A 244 -6.39 -8.45 22.33
N GLN A 245 -5.80 -8.97 21.26
CA GLN A 245 -4.41 -8.67 20.88
C GLN A 245 -4.27 -8.44 19.39
N ALA A 246 -3.44 -7.46 19.02
CA ALA A 246 -2.87 -7.36 17.69
C ALA A 246 -1.61 -8.23 17.64
N ILE A 247 -1.44 -8.97 16.55
CA ILE A 247 -0.28 -9.82 16.31
C ILE A 247 0.42 -9.30 15.06
N PHE A 248 1.64 -8.80 15.26
CA PHE A 248 2.53 -8.47 14.16
C PHE A 248 3.55 -9.59 14.00
N TRP A 249 3.56 -10.24 12.84
CA TRP A 249 4.52 -11.28 12.48
C TRP A 249 5.44 -10.75 11.36
N SER A 250 6.74 -10.97 11.49
CA SER A 250 7.72 -10.70 10.44
C SER A 250 8.87 -11.69 10.52
N ASN A 251 9.16 -12.33 9.38
CA ASN A 251 10.28 -13.26 9.16
C ASN A 251 10.48 -14.28 10.29
N GLY A 252 9.41 -14.97 10.67
CA GLY A 252 9.46 -16.04 11.70
C GLY A 252 9.38 -15.56 13.15
N LYS A 253 9.41 -14.25 13.41
CA LYS A 253 9.20 -13.67 14.74
C LYS A 253 7.85 -12.98 14.81
N TRP A 254 7.23 -12.97 15.98
CA TRP A 254 5.98 -12.24 16.18
C TRP A 254 5.95 -11.56 17.54
N ASN A 255 5.18 -10.48 17.61
CA ASN A 255 4.92 -9.72 18.81
C ASN A 255 3.40 -9.61 19.03
N ALA A 256 2.98 -9.72 20.29
CA ALA A 256 1.61 -9.45 20.72
C ALA A 256 1.51 -8.05 21.30
N TYR A 257 0.47 -7.31 20.94
CA TYR A 257 0.14 -6.01 21.50
C TYR A 257 -1.29 -6.04 22.02
N THR A 258 -1.51 -5.61 23.27
CA THR A 258 -2.86 -5.51 23.81
C THR A 258 -3.66 -4.51 22.99
N LEU A 259 -4.82 -4.93 22.47
CA LEU A 259 -5.74 -4.02 21.80
C LEU A 259 -6.49 -3.19 22.84
N PRO A 260 -6.60 -1.86 22.63
CA PRO A 260 -7.49 -1.05 23.44
C PRO A 260 -8.92 -1.57 23.30
N LYS A 261 -9.56 -1.94 24.42
CA LYS A 261 -10.90 -2.58 24.44
C LYS A 261 -12.00 -1.79 23.72
N GLN A 262 -11.77 -0.50 23.49
CA GLN A 262 -12.73 0.41 22.88
C GLN A 262 -12.54 0.56 21.36
N LEU A 263 -11.45 0.02 20.78
CA LEU A 263 -11.12 0.20 19.37
C LEU A 263 -11.48 -1.05 18.54
N LYS A 264 -12.27 -0.83 17.49
CA LYS A 264 -12.60 -1.82 16.47
C LYS A 264 -11.78 -1.55 15.21
N TRP A 265 -11.10 -2.56 14.69
CA TRP A 265 -10.42 -2.46 13.39
C TRP A 265 -11.44 -2.32 12.27
N VAL A 266 -11.19 -1.36 11.39
CA VAL A 266 -12.03 -1.06 10.22
C VAL A 266 -11.21 -1.01 8.93
N GLY A 267 -9.93 -0.65 9.02
CA GLY A 267 -9.03 -0.55 7.88
C GLY A 267 -8.43 -1.89 7.47
N VAL A 268 -8.00 -1.95 6.21
CA VAL A 268 -7.18 -3.05 5.71
C VAL A 268 -5.71 -2.76 6.01
N PRO A 269 -4.97 -3.65 6.70
CA PRO A 269 -3.56 -3.42 7.00
C PRO A 269 -2.70 -3.11 5.77
N ARG A 270 -1.73 -2.22 5.98
CA ARG A 270 -0.68 -1.85 5.02
C ARG A 270 0.68 -2.02 5.66
N PHE A 271 1.71 -2.22 4.85
CA PHE A 271 3.07 -2.52 5.29
C PHE A 271 4.05 -1.50 4.71
N SER A 272 5.07 -1.19 5.50
CA SER A 272 6.24 -0.39 5.09
C SER A 272 7.06 -1.07 3.99
N LYS A 273 7.97 -0.31 3.36
CA LYS A 273 8.80 -0.76 2.23
C LYS A 273 9.75 -1.92 2.57
N ASN A 274 9.95 -2.25 3.84
CA ASN A 274 10.79 -3.35 4.30
C ASN A 274 9.99 -4.40 5.11
N GLY A 275 8.69 -4.18 5.31
CA GLY A 275 7.84 -5.07 6.12
C GLY A 275 8.19 -5.08 7.61
N THR A 276 8.93 -4.09 8.12
CA THR A 276 9.23 -3.99 9.56
C THR A 276 8.11 -3.32 10.36
N MET A 277 7.22 -2.62 9.64
CA MET A 277 6.00 -2.00 10.16
C MET A 277 4.76 -2.44 9.41
N ALA A 278 3.65 -2.44 10.13
CA ALA A 278 2.32 -2.44 9.58
C ALA A 278 1.43 -1.41 10.27
N ALA A 279 0.52 -0.80 9.51
CA ALA A 279 -0.48 0.11 10.02
C ALA A 279 -1.89 -0.32 9.61
N THR A 280 -2.88 0.05 10.41
CA THR A 280 -4.30 -0.12 10.11
C THR A 280 -5.12 1.00 10.74
N LEU A 281 -6.36 1.16 10.28
CA LEU A 281 -7.32 2.11 10.86
C LEU A 281 -8.27 1.39 11.82
N ALA A 282 -8.59 2.06 12.91
CA ALA A 282 -9.59 1.63 13.87
C ALA A 282 -10.55 2.78 14.21
N GLN A 283 -11.70 2.42 14.76
CA GLN A 283 -12.66 3.38 15.31
C GLN A 283 -13.06 2.98 16.72
N ASN A 284 -13.29 3.98 17.57
CA ASN A 284 -13.91 3.74 18.88
C ASN A 284 -15.45 3.68 18.77
N LEU A 285 -16.12 3.40 19.90
CA LEU A 285 -17.59 3.36 19.97
C LEU A 285 -18.25 4.71 19.68
N GLN A 286 -17.53 5.81 19.86
CA GLN A 286 -17.98 7.17 19.57
C GLN A 286 -17.76 7.57 18.10
N GLY A 287 -17.24 6.67 17.26
CA GLY A 287 -16.96 6.93 15.84
C GLY A 287 -15.63 7.67 15.60
N THR A 288 -14.86 7.93 16.65
CA THR A 288 -13.55 8.56 16.56
C THR A 288 -12.55 7.65 15.87
N TRP A 289 -11.79 8.19 14.91
CA TRP A 289 -10.84 7.43 14.11
C TRP A 289 -9.44 7.42 14.71
N HIS A 290 -8.77 6.28 14.58
CA HIS A 290 -7.42 6.04 15.06
C HIS A 290 -6.58 5.36 13.97
N LEU A 291 -5.33 5.81 13.83
CA LEU A 291 -4.28 5.12 13.08
C LEU A 291 -3.44 4.31 14.06
N LEU A 292 -3.44 2.99 13.88
CA LEU A 292 -2.69 2.04 14.70
C LEU A 292 -1.46 1.56 13.94
N LEU A 293 -0.29 1.70 14.53
CA LEU A 293 1.00 1.29 13.96
C LEU A 293 1.64 0.20 14.84
N TYR A 294 2.15 -0.85 14.21
CA TYR A 294 2.80 -1.97 14.88
C TYR A 294 4.14 -2.28 14.20
N GLY A 295 5.18 -2.51 15.02
CA GLY A 295 6.49 -3.01 14.58
C GLY A 295 7.01 -4.09 15.55
N HIS A 296 8.31 -4.38 15.56
CA HIS A 296 8.90 -5.28 16.58
C HIS A 296 9.27 -4.59 17.90
N HIS A 297 9.38 -3.27 17.91
CA HIS A 297 9.86 -2.52 19.08
C HIS A 297 8.97 -1.35 19.44
N TYR A 298 7.81 -1.22 18.79
CA TYR A 298 6.90 -0.11 19.02
C TYR A 298 5.49 -0.48 18.61
N THR A 299 4.56 0.15 19.32
CA THR A 299 3.15 0.26 18.99
C THR A 299 2.78 1.73 19.15
N LEU A 300 2.01 2.27 18.22
CA LEU A 300 1.53 3.65 18.29
C LEU A 300 0.04 3.68 18.01
N ASP A 301 -0.67 4.48 18.80
CA ASP A 301 -2.06 4.82 18.59
C ASP A 301 -2.14 6.34 18.35
N VAL A 302 -2.54 6.73 17.15
CA VAL A 302 -2.64 8.13 16.73
C VAL A 302 -4.09 8.47 16.50
N HIS A 303 -4.58 9.43 17.26
CA HIS A 303 -5.90 10.02 17.02
C HIS A 303 -5.91 10.79 15.69
N MET A 304 -6.88 10.49 14.84
CA MET A 304 -7.01 11.14 13.54
C MET A 304 -7.52 12.58 13.70
N PRO A 305 -7.00 13.54 12.94
CA PRO A 305 -7.22 14.96 13.22
C PRO A 305 -8.63 15.46 12.89
N PHE A 306 -9.31 14.86 11.92
CA PHE A 306 -10.68 15.24 11.54
C PHE A 306 -11.68 14.27 12.15
N THR A 307 -12.56 14.78 13.00
CA THR A 307 -13.59 14.02 13.71
C THR A 307 -14.90 13.92 12.92
N ASP A 308 -15.14 14.90 12.02
CA ASP A 308 -16.43 15.05 11.31
C ASP A 308 -16.41 14.39 9.93
N VAL A 309 -15.49 13.45 9.71
CA VAL A 309 -15.41 12.70 8.45
C VAL A 309 -16.12 11.35 8.58
N SER A 310 -16.83 10.97 7.52
CA SER A 310 -17.51 9.66 7.45
C SER A 310 -16.51 8.51 7.36
N GLU A 311 -15.39 8.71 6.67
CA GLU A 311 -14.41 7.65 6.44
C GLU A 311 -12.97 8.15 6.24
N TYR A 312 -12.01 7.33 6.66
CA TYR A 312 -10.61 7.41 6.26
C TYR A 312 -10.18 6.14 5.52
N HIS A 313 -9.36 6.29 4.48
CA HIS A 313 -8.75 5.18 3.76
C HIS A 313 -7.23 5.18 3.94
N LEU A 314 -6.69 4.11 4.51
CA LEU A 314 -5.25 3.91 4.59
C LEU A 314 -4.71 3.45 3.22
N LEU A 315 -3.98 4.34 2.55
CA LEU A 315 -3.39 4.05 1.25
C LEU A 315 -2.17 3.14 1.41
N GLY A 316 -1.27 3.49 2.32
CA GLY A 316 -0.09 2.71 2.66
C GLY A 316 1.09 3.58 3.04
N PHE A 317 2.29 3.04 2.84
CA PHE A 317 3.54 3.69 3.20
C PHE A 317 4.24 4.25 1.96
N MET A 318 4.89 5.40 2.12
CA MET A 318 5.91 5.91 1.21
C MET A 318 7.27 5.84 1.90
N GLY A 319 8.13 4.95 1.42
CA GLY A 319 9.33 4.56 2.15
C GLY A 319 9.01 3.93 3.50
N ASP A 320 9.80 4.30 4.51
CA ASP A 320 9.65 3.82 5.88
C ASP A 320 9.09 4.88 6.83
N HIS A 321 9.01 6.15 6.42
CA HIS A 321 8.72 7.28 7.32
C HIS A 321 7.39 7.97 7.07
N TRP A 322 6.66 7.62 6.02
CA TRP A 322 5.43 8.31 5.66
C TRP A 322 4.27 7.35 5.51
N ILE A 323 3.17 7.65 6.17
CA ILE A 323 1.89 6.96 6.02
C ILE A 323 0.93 7.88 5.28
N LEU A 324 0.34 7.40 4.20
CA LEU A 324 -0.63 8.15 3.40
C LEU A 324 -2.04 7.67 3.68
N ILE A 325 -2.92 8.63 3.96
CA ILE A 325 -4.33 8.41 4.26
C ILE A 325 -5.17 9.37 3.44
N THR A 326 -6.28 8.87 2.90
CA THR A 326 -7.24 9.66 2.13
C THR A 326 -8.52 9.85 2.92
N VAL A 327 -9.10 11.04 2.81
CA VAL A 327 -10.49 11.35 3.15
C VAL A 327 -11.24 11.50 1.83
N PRO A 328 -12.20 10.61 1.51
CA PRO A 328 -12.80 10.57 0.18
C PRO A 328 -13.79 11.72 -0.07
N GLU A 329 -14.47 12.20 0.97
CA GLU A 329 -15.58 13.15 0.87
C GLU A 329 -15.62 14.13 2.05
N GLY A 330 -16.37 15.22 1.91
CA GLY A 330 -16.57 16.23 2.97
C GLY A 330 -15.56 17.39 2.94
N PRO A 331 -15.57 18.25 3.96
CA PRO A 331 -14.77 19.49 3.98
C PRO A 331 -13.26 19.24 4.07
N HIS A 332 -12.86 18.07 4.55
CA HIS A 332 -11.46 17.64 4.62
C HIS A 332 -11.10 16.63 3.53
N ARG A 333 -11.84 16.62 2.42
CA ARG A 333 -11.56 15.74 1.28
C ARG A 333 -10.13 15.99 0.77
N GLY A 334 -9.38 14.90 0.60
CA GLY A 334 -8.00 14.96 0.10
C GLY A 334 -7.15 13.78 0.55
N THR A 335 -5.86 13.88 0.27
CA THR A 335 -4.85 12.91 0.69
C THR A 335 -3.84 13.60 1.58
N TYR A 336 -3.60 13.00 2.74
CA TYR A 336 -2.72 13.51 3.78
C TYR A 336 -1.61 12.51 4.05
N ALA A 337 -0.45 13.02 4.44
CA ALA A 337 0.67 12.21 4.88
C ALA A 337 0.99 12.50 6.34
N TRP A 338 1.23 11.43 7.07
CA TRP A 338 1.68 11.48 8.45
C TRP A 338 3.13 10.98 8.54
N TRP A 339 4.00 11.78 9.15
CA TRP A 339 5.40 11.42 9.37
C TRP A 339 5.58 10.56 10.62
N ILE A 340 6.27 9.44 10.49
CA ILE A 340 6.66 8.56 11.59
C ILE A 340 8.00 9.04 12.15
N ASN A 341 7.96 9.67 13.33
CA ASN A 341 9.18 9.97 14.09
C ASN A 341 9.66 8.70 14.79
N HIS A 342 10.91 8.30 14.56
CA HIS A 342 11.54 7.15 15.19
C HIS A 342 12.58 7.56 16.22
#